data_AF-A0A0R2LKD1-F1
#
_entry.id   AF-A0A0R2LKD1-F1
#
_cell.length_a   1.000
_cell.length_b   1.000
_cell.length_c   1.000
_cell.angle_alpha   90.00
_cell.angle_beta   90.00
_cell.angle_gamma   90.00
#
_symmetry.space_group_name_H-M   'P 1'
#
loop_
_entity.id
_entity.type
_entity.pdbx_description
1 polymer ?
#
loop_
_entity_poly.entity_id
_entity_poly.type
_entity_poly.pdbx_seq_one_letter_code
_entity_poly.pdbx_strand_id
1 'polypeptide(L)'
;MLLDQTNKIKNIAAAKIISIFYPNILVCTEHGKCFKLTLSKREKNDSLFWEEMHRIYEASLWVPVGKKYHQLLDEGWLAPDQTYS
;
A
#
# COMPACT_ATOMS: atom_id res chain seq x y z
N MET A 1 6.22 21.81 -20.06
CA MET A 1 6.46 20.59 -19.26
C MET A 1 5.74 20.75 -17.95
N LEU A 2 4.59 20.12 -17.77
CA LEU A 2 3.81 20.01 -16.53
C LEU A 2 2.76 18.93 -16.83
N LEU A 3 3.12 17.69 -16.55
CA LEU A 3 2.36 16.52 -16.97
C LEU A 3 1.08 16.39 -16.14
N ASP A 4 -0.05 16.35 -16.85
CA ASP A 4 -1.40 15.95 -16.40
C ASP A 4 -1.47 14.47 -15.91
N GLN A 5 -0.46 14.02 -15.16
CA GLN A 5 -0.42 12.71 -14.49
C GLN A 5 -1.12 12.73 -13.12
N THR A 6 -1.62 13.89 -12.70
CA THR A 6 -2.14 14.17 -11.37
C THR A 6 -3.43 13.40 -11.03
N ASN A 7 -4.21 12.93 -12.01
CA ASN A 7 -5.52 12.33 -11.71
C ASN A 7 -5.48 10.85 -11.27
N LYS A 8 -4.47 10.05 -11.68
CA LYS A 8 -4.31 8.67 -11.15
C LYS A 8 -3.65 8.65 -9.76
N ILE A 9 -2.75 9.59 -9.49
CA ILE A 9 -1.98 9.67 -8.23
C ILE A 9 -2.84 10.20 -7.05
N LYS A 10 -3.95 10.92 -7.32
CA LYS A 10 -4.84 11.43 -6.26
C LYS A 10 -5.35 10.37 -5.28
N ASN A 11 -5.48 9.13 -5.74
CA ASN A 11 -6.03 8.01 -4.97
C ASN A 11 -4.98 7.13 -4.28
N ILE A 12 -3.70 7.49 -4.31
CA ILE A 12 -2.62 6.76 -3.63
C ILE A 12 -2.14 7.61 -2.44
N ALA A 13 -1.88 6.96 -1.31
CA ALA A 13 -1.25 7.57 -0.14
C ALA A 13 -0.10 6.68 0.32
N ALA A 14 0.97 7.26 0.85
CA ALA A 14 1.93 6.51 1.63
C ALA A 14 1.33 6.20 3.01
N ALA A 15 1.47 4.97 3.48
CA ALA A 15 1.09 4.55 4.82
C ALA A 15 2.14 3.63 5.42
N LYS A 16 2.29 3.69 6.74
CA LYS A 16 3.17 2.80 7.51
C LYS A 16 2.34 1.76 8.22
N ILE A 17 2.81 0.51 8.23
CA ILE A 17 2.23 -0.54 9.07
C ILE A 17 2.52 -0.23 10.54
N ILE A 18 1.48 -0.22 11.37
CA ILE A 18 1.60 0.03 12.81
C ILE A 18 1.29 -1.20 13.66
N SER A 19 0.61 -2.19 13.08
CA SER A 19 0.30 -3.44 13.77
C SER A 19 -0.12 -4.53 12.77
N ILE A 20 0.28 -5.77 13.05
CA ILE A 20 -0.07 -6.97 12.29
C ILE A 20 -0.62 -8.00 13.28
N PHE A 21 -1.84 -8.47 13.05
CA PHE A 21 -2.46 -9.54 13.82
C PHE A 21 -3.54 -10.22 12.99
N TYR A 22 -3.46 -11.54 12.81
CA TYR A 22 -4.34 -12.25 11.88
C TYR A 22 -5.85 -12.04 12.19
N PRO A 23 -6.72 -11.77 11.20
CA PRO A 23 -6.47 -11.54 9.77
C PRO A 23 -6.47 -10.03 9.40
N ASN A 24 -5.83 -9.20 10.21
CA ASN A 24 -5.87 -7.74 10.13
C ASN A 24 -4.46 -7.14 10.06
N ILE A 25 -4.35 -6.05 9.30
CA ILE A 25 -3.17 -5.20 9.25
C ILE A 25 -3.66 -3.77 9.41
N LEU A 26 -3.09 -3.05 10.38
CA LEU A 26 -3.39 -1.65 10.62
C LEU A 26 -2.28 -0.78 10.04
N VAL A 27 -2.68 0.24 9.30
CA VAL A 27 -1.77 1.21 8.69
C VAL A 27 -2.18 2.63 9.04
N CYS A 28 -1.21 3.54 9.09
CA CYS A 28 -1.44 4.97 9.25
C CYS A 28 -0.75 5.75 8.15
N THR A 29 -1.46 6.71 7.56
CA THR A 29 -0.88 7.61 6.56
C THR A 29 -0.02 8.69 7.20
N GLU A 30 0.77 9.39 6.39
CA GLU A 30 1.59 10.53 6.81
C GLU A 30 0.79 11.63 7.50
N HIS A 31 -0.50 11.75 7.17
CA HIS A 31 -1.41 12.74 7.73
C HIS A 31 -2.10 12.25 9.02
N GLY A 32 -1.65 11.14 9.59
CA GLY A 32 -2.18 10.58 10.85
C GLY A 32 -3.50 9.81 10.71
N LYS A 33 -4.01 9.61 9.49
CA LYS A 33 -5.23 8.81 9.28
C LYS A 33 -4.88 7.32 9.33
N CYS A 34 -5.40 6.63 10.33
CA CYS A 34 -5.23 5.20 10.48
C CYS A 34 -6.44 4.42 9.99
N PHE A 35 -6.21 3.27 9.37
CA PHE A 35 -7.25 2.38 8.90
C PHE A 35 -6.74 0.94 8.79
N LYS A 36 -7.68 0.00 8.66
CA LYS A 36 -7.40 -1.41 8.41
C LYS A 36 -7.25 -1.66 6.91
N LEU A 37 -6.22 -2.40 6.51
CA LEU A 37 -6.08 -2.87 5.13
C LEU A 37 -7.16 -3.88 4.76
N THR A 38 -7.71 -3.74 3.55
CA THR A 38 -8.67 -4.66 2.98
C THR A 38 -7.94 -5.81 2.30
N LEU A 39 -7.89 -6.96 2.98
CA LEU A 39 -7.26 -8.18 2.45
C LEU A 39 -8.29 -9.07 1.73
N SER A 40 -7.93 -9.54 0.53
CA SER A 40 -8.63 -10.57 -0.21
C SER A 40 -8.54 -11.94 0.48
N LYS A 41 -9.35 -12.91 0.03
CA LYS A 41 -9.26 -14.29 0.53
C LYS A 41 -7.92 -14.96 0.18
N ARG A 42 -7.30 -14.57 -0.93
CA ARG A 42 -6.00 -15.12 -1.35
C ARG A 42 -4.90 -14.64 -0.39
N GLU A 43 -4.77 -13.33 -0.20
CA GLU A 43 -3.77 -12.73 0.70
C GLU A 43 -3.90 -13.25 2.13
N LYS A 44 -5.13 -13.43 2.63
CA LYS A 44 -5.35 -13.98 3.99
C LYS A 44 -4.76 -15.39 4.16
N ASN A 45 -4.77 -16.21 3.11
CA ASN A 45 -4.30 -17.59 3.16
C ASN A 45 -2.87 -17.74 2.61
N ASP A 46 -2.23 -16.65 2.21
CA ASP A 46 -0.91 -16.65 1.58
C ASP A 46 0.17 -16.38 2.64
N SER A 47 0.93 -17.42 3.02
CA SER A 47 1.96 -17.28 4.04
C SER A 47 3.09 -16.33 3.64
N LEU A 48 3.44 -16.29 2.35
CA LEU A 48 4.48 -15.41 1.84
C LEU A 48 4.02 -13.95 1.96
N PHE A 49 2.76 -13.66 1.64
CA PHE A 49 2.20 -12.33 1.85
C PHE A 49 2.37 -11.85 3.30
N TRP A 50 2.03 -12.69 4.28
CA TRP A 50 2.17 -12.32 5.70
C TRP A 50 3.63 -12.12 6.10
N GLU A 51 4.54 -12.97 5.61
CA GLU A 51 5.97 -12.83 5.86
C GLU A 51 6.50 -11.48 5.33
N GLU A 52 6.12 -11.10 4.10
CA GLU A 52 6.51 -9.80 3.52
C GLU A 52 5.93 -8.63 4.32
N MET A 53 4.68 -8.71 4.78
CA MET A 53 4.09 -7.67 5.64
C MET A 53 4.86 -7.52 6.95
N HIS A 54 5.30 -8.63 7.56
CA HIS A 54 6.15 -8.59 8.74
C HIS A 54 7.50 -7.94 8.45
N ARG A 55 8.17 -8.30 7.35
CA ARG A 55 9.45 -7.70 6.93
C ARG A 55 9.32 -6.18 6.72
N ILE A 56 8.27 -5.74 6.05
CA ILE A 56 7.97 -4.31 5.82
C ILE A 56 7.76 -3.58 7.16
N TYR A 57 7.01 -4.20 8.07
CA TYR A 57 6.75 -3.65 9.39
C TYR A 57 8.03 -3.50 10.22
N GLU A 58 8.87 -4.53 10.27
CA GLU A 58 10.17 -4.50 10.97
C GLU A 58 11.12 -3.46 10.36
N ALA A 59 11.15 -3.37 9.03
CA ALA A 59 11.94 -2.37 8.31
C ALA A 59 11.37 -0.94 8.43
N SER A 60 10.19 -0.77 9.05
CA SER A 60 9.52 0.52 9.23
C SER A 60 9.28 1.29 7.93
N LEU A 61 9.07 0.57 6.82
CA LEU A 61 8.92 1.15 5.50
C LEU A 61 7.51 1.76 5.29
N TRP A 62 7.47 2.79 4.46
CA TRP A 62 6.24 3.40 3.99
C TRP A 62 5.77 2.70 2.72
N VAL A 63 4.57 2.15 2.72
CA VAL A 63 3.98 1.45 1.56
C VAL A 63 2.93 2.32 0.86
N PRO A 64 2.85 2.29 -0.48
CA PRO A 64 1.78 2.92 -1.23
C PRO A 64 0.48 2.14 -1.07
N VAL A 65 -0.56 2.82 -0.61
CA VAL A 65 -1.89 2.26 -0.38
C VAL A 65 -2.96 3.07 -1.11
N GLY A 66 -3.95 2.37 -1.66
CA GLY A 66 -5.11 3.00 -2.29
C GLY A 66 -6.04 3.63 -1.26
N LYS A 67 -6.28 4.95 -1.36
CA LYS A 67 -7.17 5.71 -0.46
C LYS A 67 -8.63 5.23 -0.50
N LYS A 68 -9.09 4.69 -1.63
CA LYS A 68 -10.50 4.33 -1.86
C LYS A 68 -10.85 2.94 -1.34
N TYR A 69 -9.96 1.98 -1.54
CA TYR A 69 -10.22 0.57 -1.21
C TYR A 69 -9.39 0.09 -0.02
N HIS A 70 -8.49 0.94 0.50
CA HIS A 70 -7.56 0.60 1.58
C HIS A 70 -6.76 -0.67 1.28
N GLN A 71 -6.31 -0.78 0.03
CA GLN A 71 -5.58 -1.95 -0.49
C GLN A 71 -4.13 -1.57 -0.73
N LEU A 72 -3.23 -2.55 -0.58
CA LEU A 72 -1.88 -2.46 -1.12
C LEU A 72 -1.97 -2.44 -2.65
N LEU A 73 -1.07 -1.69 -3.27
CA LEU A 73 -1.01 -1.58 -4.72
C LEU A 73 0.14 -2.45 -5.22
N ASP A 74 -0.17 -3.48 -6.00
CA ASP A 74 0.81 -4.42 -6.57
C ASP A 74 1.96 -3.70 -7.30
N GLU A 75 1.64 -2.64 -8.04
CA GLU A 75 2.59 -1.80 -8.77
C GLU A 75 2.76 -0.42 -8.14
N GLY A 76 2.34 -0.22 -6.88
CA GLY A 76 2.35 1.10 -6.24
C GLY A 76 3.74 1.72 -6.10
N TRP A 77 4.78 0.90 -6.23
CA TRP A 77 6.19 1.28 -6.18
C TRP A 77 6.81 1.55 -7.55
N LEU A 78 6.15 1.12 -8.63
CA LEU A 78 6.65 1.30 -9.99
C LEU A 78 6.31 2.72 -10.47
N ALA A 79 7.32 3.43 -10.98
CA ALA A 79 7.05 4.62 -11.76
C ALA A 79 6.23 4.22 -13.00
N PRO A 80 5.26 5.04 -13.44
CA PRO A 80 4.52 4.73 -14.66
C PRO A 80 5.53 4.54 -15.81
N ASP A 81 5.40 3.41 -16.51
CA ASP A 81 6.27 3.11 -17.65
C ASP A 81 6.17 4.25 -18.65
N GLN A 82 7.28 4.97 -18.84
CA GLN A 82 7.37 5.98 -19.88
C GLN A 82 7.56 5.25 -21.20
N THR A 83 6.45 4.82 -21.81
CA THR A 83 6.47 4.32 -23.17
C THR A 83 6.85 5.49 -24.08
N TYR A 84 8.14 5.64 -24.38
CA TYR A 84 8.62 6.56 -25.40
C TYR A 84 8.07 6.09 -26.74
N SER A 85 7.05 6.81 -27.25
CA SER A 85 6.55 6.68 -28.62
C SER A 85 7.40 7.52 -29.57
#